data_AF-A0A954CJI4-F1
#
_entry.id   AF-A0A954CJI4-F1
#
_cell.length_a   1.000
_cell.length_b   1.000
_cell.length_c   1.000
_cell.angle_alpha   90.00
_cell.angle_beta   90.00
_cell.angle_gamma   90.00
#
_symmetry.space_group_name_H-M   'P 1'
#
loop_
_entity.id
_entity.type
_entity.pdbx_description
1 polymer ?
#
loop_
_entity_poly.entity_id
_entity_poly.type
_entity_poly.pdbx_seq_one_letter_code
_entity_poly.pdbx_strand_id
1 'polypeptide(L)'
;LYPKSRRVLDGLVTTYAAAGRHDDALRVAAELVQADPTNPRYHYNYACSLCCSGRREEAMQMLQKAVELGFDDFDYLTHDPDLEPLRDCPEFREYQKRALVQRSQRLKGVD
;
A
#
# COMPACT_ATOMS: atom_id res chain seq x y z
N LEU A 1 -17.78 16.61 17.45
CA LEU A 1 -17.00 15.34 17.45
C LEU A 1 -17.49 14.51 16.27
N TYR A 2 -16.99 14.74 15.07
CA TYR A 2 -17.33 13.92 13.91
C TYR A 2 -16.27 12.84 13.77
N PRO A 3 -16.54 11.57 14.13
CA PRO A 3 -15.60 10.50 13.85
C PRO A 3 -15.59 10.30 12.34
N LYS A 4 -14.56 10.82 11.66
CA LYS A 4 -14.17 10.30 10.35
C LYS A 4 -13.75 8.85 10.57
N SER A 5 -14.71 7.93 10.46
CA SER A 5 -14.47 6.52 10.74
C SER A 5 -13.31 6.02 9.89
N ARG A 6 -12.32 5.41 10.55
CA ARG A 6 -11.17 4.65 10.01
C ARG A 6 -11.43 3.96 8.67
N ARG A 7 -12.60 3.32 8.53
CA ARG A 7 -13.05 2.58 7.33
C ARG A 7 -13.43 3.47 6.13
N VAL A 8 -13.85 4.71 6.41
CA VAL A 8 -14.21 5.73 5.40
C VAL A 8 -12.95 6.38 4.83
N LEU A 9 -11.89 6.51 5.63
CA LEU A 9 -10.64 7.10 5.21
C LEU A 9 -9.86 6.21 4.22
N ASP A 10 -9.88 4.88 4.41
CA ASP A 10 -9.32 3.93 3.42
C ASP A 10 -10.01 4.07 2.06
N GLY A 11 -11.36 4.11 2.03
CA GLY A 11 -12.12 4.31 0.80
C GLY A 11 -11.89 5.68 0.16
N LEU A 12 -11.61 6.72 0.95
CA LEU A 12 -11.32 8.06 0.44
C LEU A 12 -9.95 8.13 -0.24
N VAL A 13 -8.92 7.44 0.24
CA VAL A 13 -7.61 7.37 -0.43
C VAL A 13 -7.78 6.77 -1.83
N THR A 14 -8.49 5.63 -1.93
CA THR A 14 -8.78 4.99 -3.21
C THR A 14 -9.64 5.88 -4.12
N THR A 15 -10.61 6.61 -3.56
CA THR A 15 -11.51 7.50 -4.32
C THR A 15 -10.79 8.75 -4.84
N TYR A 16 -9.91 9.36 -4.03
CA TYR A 16 -9.14 10.53 -4.46
C TYR A 16 -8.07 10.16 -5.48
N ALA A 17 -7.41 9.00 -5.32
CA ALA A 17 -6.48 8.47 -6.31
C ALA A 17 -7.18 8.23 -7.66
N ALA A 18 -8.35 7.58 -7.64
CA ALA A 18 -9.15 7.35 -8.84
C ALA A 18 -9.68 8.65 -9.50
N ALA A 19 -9.84 9.72 -8.72
CA ALA A 19 -10.27 11.03 -9.21
C ALA A 19 -9.11 11.92 -9.68
N GLY A 20 -7.86 11.44 -9.70
CA GLY A 20 -6.67 12.22 -10.07
C GLY A 20 -6.28 13.30 -9.04
N ARG A 21 -6.87 13.26 -7.84
CA ARG A 21 -6.60 14.21 -6.74
C ARG A 21 -5.49 13.66 -5.86
N HIS A 22 -4.31 13.55 -6.44
CA HIS A 22 -3.15 12.90 -5.82
C HIS A 22 -2.73 13.60 -4.52
N ASP A 23 -2.75 14.95 -4.47
CA ASP A 23 -2.39 15.72 -3.27
C ASP A 23 -3.36 15.47 -2.10
N ASP A 24 -4.65 15.32 -2.37
CA ASP A 24 -5.64 15.02 -1.33
C ASP A 24 -5.53 13.59 -0.82
N ALA A 25 -5.31 12.62 -1.72
CA ALA A 25 -5.04 11.23 -1.36
C ALA A 25 -3.80 11.15 -0.45
N LEU A 26 -2.74 11.84 -0.83
CA LEU A 26 -1.49 11.91 -0.08
C LEU A 26 -1.69 12.52 1.32
N ARG A 27 -2.42 13.63 1.43
CA ARG A 27 -2.71 14.27 2.71
C ARG A 27 -3.53 13.34 3.62
N VAL A 28 -4.58 12.70 3.09
CA VAL A 28 -5.44 11.79 3.87
C VAL A 28 -4.66 10.56 4.31
N ALA A 29 -3.82 9.98 3.44
CA ALA A 29 -3.00 8.84 3.79
C ALA A 29 -1.94 9.19 4.85
N ALA A 30 -1.35 10.38 4.80
CA ALA A 30 -0.46 10.87 5.86
C ALA A 30 -1.20 11.05 7.21
N GLU A 31 -2.42 11.62 7.21
CA GLU A 31 -3.27 11.74 8.40
C GLU A 31 -3.59 10.35 9.00
N LEU A 32 -3.82 9.34 8.16
CA LEU A 32 -4.07 7.97 8.59
C LEU A 32 -2.86 7.36 9.30
N VAL A 33 -1.67 7.48 8.71
CA VAL A 33 -0.42 7.00 9.33
C VAL A 33 -0.16 7.71 10.65
N GLN A 34 -0.42 9.02 10.74
CA GLN A 34 -0.28 9.76 12.00
C GLN A 34 -1.28 9.28 13.07
N ALA A 35 -2.51 8.97 12.67
CA ALA A 35 -3.55 8.52 13.58
C ALA A 35 -3.32 7.10 14.13
N ASP A 36 -2.73 6.21 13.32
CA ASP A 36 -2.27 4.90 13.78
C ASP A 36 -0.99 4.47 13.06
N PRO A 37 0.18 4.79 13.65
CA PRO A 37 1.48 4.50 13.04
C PRO A 37 1.84 3.02 12.98
N THR A 38 1.11 2.14 13.66
CA THR A 38 1.40 0.70 13.70
C THR A 38 0.52 -0.10 12.75
N ASN A 39 -0.44 0.54 12.08
CA ASN A 39 -1.30 -0.15 11.14
C ASN A 39 -0.61 -0.35 9.77
N PRO A 40 -0.34 -1.61 9.37
CA PRO A 40 0.37 -1.89 8.12
C PRO A 40 -0.38 -1.40 6.86
N ARG A 41 -1.72 -1.43 6.85
CA ARG A 41 -2.52 -1.00 5.70
C ARG A 41 -2.45 0.51 5.46
N TYR A 42 -2.25 1.31 6.50
CA TYR A 42 -2.12 2.75 6.36
C TYR A 42 -0.81 3.15 5.69
N HIS A 43 0.28 2.49 6.07
CA HIS A 43 1.57 2.66 5.39
C HIS A 43 1.51 2.18 3.94
N TYR A 44 0.81 1.07 3.66
CA TYR A 44 0.55 0.60 2.29
C TYR A 44 -0.21 1.64 1.45
N ASN A 45 -1.34 2.15 1.95
CA ASN A 45 -2.14 3.14 1.24
C ASN A 45 -1.37 4.46 1.03
N TYR A 46 -0.50 4.82 1.96
CA TYR A 46 0.37 5.97 1.82
C TYR A 46 1.45 5.75 0.75
N ALA A 47 2.02 4.55 0.67
CA ALA A 47 2.93 4.17 -0.41
C ALA A 47 2.27 4.28 -1.79
N CYS A 48 1.03 3.78 -1.96
CA CYS A 48 0.28 3.93 -3.21
C CYS A 48 0.08 5.41 -3.57
N SER A 49 -0.34 6.23 -2.60
CA SER A 49 -0.56 7.67 -2.80
C SER A 49 0.73 8.42 -3.19
N LEU A 50 1.87 8.05 -2.58
CA LEU A 50 3.18 8.59 -2.91
C LEU A 50 3.61 8.20 -4.32
N CYS A 51 3.38 6.95 -4.75
CA CYS A 51 3.67 6.51 -6.13
C CYS A 51 2.86 7.29 -7.16
N CYS A 52 1.55 7.43 -6.95
CA CYS A 52 0.67 8.20 -7.83
C CYS A 52 1.04 9.69 -7.89
N SER A 53 1.74 10.20 -6.87
CA SER A 53 2.28 11.57 -6.82
C SER A 53 3.72 11.68 -7.35
N GLY A 54 4.29 10.61 -7.90
CA GLY A 54 5.67 10.58 -8.43
C GLY A 54 6.77 10.51 -7.39
N ARG A 55 6.45 10.34 -6.10
CA ARG A 55 7.39 10.30 -4.97
C ARG A 55 7.86 8.87 -4.70
N ARG A 56 8.56 8.30 -5.67
CA ARG A 56 8.92 6.87 -5.75
C ARG A 56 9.74 6.39 -4.55
N GLU A 57 10.76 7.14 -4.15
CA GLU A 57 11.67 6.75 -3.06
C GLU A 57 10.94 6.68 -1.72
N GLU A 58 10.09 7.66 -1.45
CA GLU A 58 9.28 7.71 -0.22
C GLU A 58 8.20 6.64 -0.20
N ALA A 59 7.60 6.36 -1.36
CA ALA A 59 6.65 5.27 -1.49
C ALA A 59 7.29 3.93 -1.10
N MET A 60 8.50 3.66 -1.60
CA MET A 60 9.23 2.43 -1.25
C MET A 60 9.51 2.33 0.26
N GLN A 61 9.84 3.44 0.92
CA GLN A 61 10.04 3.48 2.38
C GLN A 61 8.75 3.15 3.15
N MET A 62 7.62 3.73 2.74
CA MET A 62 6.33 3.44 3.37
C MET A 62 5.89 1.99 3.10
N LEU A 63 6.18 1.46 1.91
CA LEU A 63 5.87 0.07 1.57
C LEU A 63 6.71 -0.91 2.41
N GLN A 64 8.00 -0.63 2.60
CA GLN A 64 8.84 -1.37 3.53
C GLN A 64 8.26 -1.34 4.94
N LYS A 65 7.80 -0.15 5.39
CA LYS A 65 7.21 -0.02 6.72
C LYS A 65 5.93 -0.83 6.88
N ALA A 66 5.09 -0.85 5.85
CA ALA A 66 3.88 -1.69 5.84
C ALA A 66 4.25 -3.17 6.05
N VAL A 67 5.25 -3.67 5.34
CA VAL A 67 5.71 -5.06 5.44
C VAL A 67 6.32 -5.36 6.81
N GLU A 68 7.13 -4.46 7.37
CA GLU A 68 7.67 -4.58 8.74
C GLU A 68 6.56 -4.67 9.80
N LEU A 69 5.47 -3.94 9.59
CA LEU A 69 4.31 -3.91 10.49
C LEU A 69 3.33 -5.07 10.25
N GLY A 70 3.66 -6.01 9.35
CA GLY A 70 2.88 -7.22 9.12
C GLY A 70 1.94 -7.17 7.92
N PHE A 71 2.10 -6.23 6.99
CA PHE A 71 1.47 -6.37 5.67
C PHE A 71 2.05 -7.60 4.97
N ASP A 72 1.21 -8.59 4.69
CA ASP A 72 1.65 -9.88 4.18
C ASP A 72 0.95 -10.30 2.89
N ASP A 73 0.00 -9.54 2.33
CA ASP A 73 -0.62 -9.88 1.05
C ASP A 73 0.27 -9.46 -0.15
N PHE A 74 1.42 -10.13 -0.31
CA PHE A 74 2.39 -9.82 -1.35
C PHE A 74 1.83 -10.06 -2.75
N ASP A 75 0.92 -11.03 -2.91
CA ASP A 75 0.28 -11.26 -4.20
C ASP A 75 -0.58 -10.07 -4.63
N TYR A 76 -1.41 -9.54 -3.72
CA TYR A 76 -2.17 -8.32 -3.99
C TYR A 76 -1.23 -7.12 -4.25
N LEU A 77 -0.29 -6.86 -3.35
CA LEU A 77 0.65 -5.74 -3.43
C LEU A 77 1.43 -5.71 -4.75
N THR A 78 1.85 -6.88 -5.26
CA THR A 78 2.66 -6.94 -6.49
C THR A 78 1.86 -6.72 -7.76
N HIS A 79 0.53 -6.84 -7.71
CA HIS A 79 -0.37 -6.61 -8.84
C HIS A 79 -1.08 -5.26 -8.76
N ASP A 80 -0.89 -4.51 -7.66
CA ASP A 80 -1.46 -3.17 -7.53
C ASP A 80 -0.86 -2.25 -8.61
N PRO A 81 -1.70 -1.65 -9.49
CA PRO A 81 -1.23 -0.74 -10.52
C PRO A 81 -0.65 0.56 -9.96
N ASP A 82 -1.06 1.01 -8.76
CA ASP A 82 -0.51 2.22 -8.12
C ASP A 82 0.98 2.02 -7.81
N LEU A 83 1.42 0.77 -7.62
CA LEU A 83 2.79 0.39 -7.31
C LEU A 83 3.60 -0.03 -8.55
N GLU A 84 3.04 0.09 -9.76
CA GLU A 84 3.76 -0.15 -11.03
C GLU A 84 5.11 0.58 -11.07
N PRO A 85 5.22 1.86 -10.67
CA PRO A 85 6.50 2.57 -10.71
C PRO A 85 7.59 1.93 -9.85
N LEU A 86 7.23 1.13 -8.83
CA LEU A 86 8.20 0.47 -7.94
C LEU A 86 8.71 -0.86 -8.48
N ARG A 87 8.10 -1.44 -9.52
CA ARG A 87 8.43 -2.81 -9.97
C ARG A 87 9.88 -2.99 -10.42
N ASP A 88 10.51 -1.91 -10.87
CA ASP A 88 11.93 -1.94 -11.24
C ASP A 88 12.89 -1.81 -10.04
N CYS A 89 12.38 -1.44 -8.85
CA CYS A 89 13.20 -1.34 -7.63
C CYS A 89 13.68 -2.73 -7.17
N PRO A 90 14.96 -2.90 -6.84
CA PRO A 90 15.49 -4.16 -6.30
C PRO A 90 14.73 -4.67 -5.06
N GLU A 91 14.30 -3.76 -4.19
CA GLU A 91 13.57 -4.07 -2.96
C GLU A 91 12.17 -4.62 -3.26
N PHE A 92 11.49 -4.07 -4.26
CA PHE A 92 10.17 -4.53 -4.67
C PHE A 92 10.21 -5.94 -5.31
N ARG A 93 11.32 -6.29 -5.98
CA ARG A 93 11.50 -7.64 -6.54
C ARG A 93 11.51 -8.72 -5.47
N GLU A 94 11.88 -8.39 -4.23
CA GLU A 94 11.78 -9.34 -3.13
C GLU A 94 10.31 -9.65 -2.78
N TYR A 95 9.43 -8.66 -2.87
CA TYR A 95 7.99 -8.85 -2.68
C TYR A 95 7.37 -9.69 -3.79
N GLN A 96 7.83 -9.52 -5.04
CA GLN A 96 7.43 -10.39 -6.16
C GLN A 96 7.80 -11.86 -5.92
N LYS A 97 8.99 -12.15 -5.38
CA LYS A 97 9.35 -13.53 -5.02
C LYS A 97 8.45 -14.08 -3.91
N ARG A 98 8.15 -13.29 -2.88
CA ARG A 98 7.24 -13.71 -1.80
C ARG A 98 5.83 -14.01 -2.33
N ALA A 99 5.33 -13.21 -3.27
CA ALA A 99 4.05 -13.45 -3.94
C ALA A 99 4.01 -14.83 -4.66
N LEU A 100 5.09 -15.20 -5.36
CA LEU A 100 5.19 -16.51 -6.01
C LEU A 100 5.11 -17.67 -5.01
N VAL A 101 5.75 -17.54 -3.85
CA VAL A 101 5.69 -18.53 -2.77
C VAL A 101 4.24 -18.64 -2.24
N GLN A 102 3.57 -17.51 -1.99
CA GLN A 102 2.18 -17.51 -1.52
C GLN A 102 1.22 -18.15 -2.51
N ARG A 103 1.38 -17.89 -3.80
CA ARG A 103 0.60 -18.56 -4.86
C ARG A 103 0.80 -20.07 -4.83
N SER A 104 2.06 -20.53 -4.73
CA SER A 104 2.33 -21.96 -4.65
C SER A 104 1.71 -22.59 -3.40
N GLN A 105 1.68 -21.88 -2.27
CA GLN A 105 1.08 -22.38 -1.03
C GLN A 105 -0.44 -22.48 -1.15
N ARG A 106 -1.09 -21.46 -1.71
CA ARG A 106 -2.54 -21.46 -1.96
C ARG A 106 -2.97 -22.62 -2.85
N LEU A 107 -2.24 -22.88 -3.94
CA LEU A 107 -2.56 -23.98 -4.87
C LEU A 107 -2.42 -25.37 -4.22
N LYS A 108 -1.54 -25.53 -3.22
CA LYS A 108 -1.33 -26.79 -2.49
C LYS A 108 -2.32 -27.01 -1.34
N GLY A 109 -3.12 -26.00 -0.98
CA GLY A 109 -4.09 -26.07 0.11
C GLY A 109 -5.55 -26.25 -0.34
N VAL A 110 -5.77 -26.50 -1.64
CA VAL A 110 -7.10 -26.77 -2.22
C VAL A 110 -7.28 -28.29 -2.40
N ASP A 111 -7.12 -29.03 -1.31
CA ASP A 111 -7.42 -30.47 -1.21
C ASP A 111 -8.56 -30.70 -0.20
#